data_AF-A0A537KSC6-F1
#
_entry.id   AF-A0A537KSC6-F1
#
_cell.length_a   1.000
_cell.length_b   1.000
_cell.length_c   1.000
_cell.angle_alpha   90.00
_cell.angle_beta   90.00
_cell.angle_gamma   90.00
#
_symmetry.space_group_name_H-M   'P 1'
#
loop_
_entity.id
_entity.type
_entity.pdbx_description
1 polymer ?
#
loop_
_entity_poly.entity_id
_entity_poly.type
_entity_poly.pdbx_seq_one_letter_code
_entity_poly.pdbx_strand_id
1 'polypeptide(L)'
;MKKLALGLVLGAFAFAGTAQAQIKMGVAGPLTGPNAAFGAQLKNGTDQAVEDINAAGGIMGQKITVGYGDDVSDPKQGVSVANKFAGDGIKFVVGHFNSGVTMPASEVYQESGILEITPSATNPKITERGLWNIFRTCGRDDQQGAVASAWIIKNMKGKKVAIVHDKTTYGQGLADETKKGLNKGGMKEVMYEGVNLGEKDFSALVSKIKASGADLVYWGGLHTEGGLIVRQMRDQGVKAPLMGGDGITSDEFATVGGPGVEGTLMTFAPDPRKRPEAKAIVEKFRAKKFEPEAYTLYSYAAVEIIKQAAEQAKSLDPKKVADVIKSGKKFKTVIGEMAYDKKGDITRPDYVMYVWKKDSSGKITYTELDGKGS
;
A
#
# COMPACT_ATOMS: atom_id res chain seq x y z
N MET A 1 -41.29 -62.15 -41.84
CA MET A 1 -40.48 -62.01 -40.60
C MET A 1 -39.79 -60.64 -40.58
N LYS A 2 -40.23 -59.78 -39.64
CA LYS A 2 -39.44 -58.83 -38.82
C LYS A 2 -38.32 -58.02 -39.51
N LYS A 3 -38.54 -56.77 -39.90
CA LYS A 3 -38.51 -55.48 -39.13
C LYS A 3 -37.19 -54.71 -39.38
N LEU A 4 -37.31 -53.60 -40.13
CA LEU A 4 -36.40 -52.45 -40.12
C LEU A 4 -36.24 -51.91 -38.69
N ALA A 5 -35.01 -51.57 -38.31
CA ALA A 5 -34.73 -50.62 -37.22
C ALA A 5 -33.41 -49.88 -37.52
N LEU A 6 -33.56 -48.69 -38.09
CA LEU A 6 -32.58 -47.62 -38.14
C LEU A 6 -32.56 -46.96 -36.75
N GLY A 7 -31.39 -46.77 -36.11
CA GLY A 7 -31.37 -46.19 -34.77
C GLY A 7 -30.02 -45.77 -34.22
N LEU A 8 -29.73 -44.47 -34.37
CA LEU A 8 -28.86 -43.60 -33.57
C LEU A 8 -27.40 -44.03 -33.31
N VAL A 9 -26.49 -43.50 -34.14
CA VAL A 9 -25.13 -43.15 -33.70
C VAL A 9 -25.24 -41.87 -32.86
N LEU A 10 -25.30 -42.00 -31.52
CA LEU A 10 -25.10 -40.86 -30.64
C LEU A 10 -23.63 -40.43 -30.77
N GLY A 11 -23.39 -39.32 -31.46
CA GLY A 11 -22.10 -38.65 -31.48
C GLY A 11 -21.74 -38.18 -30.08
N ALA A 12 -20.82 -38.88 -29.44
CA ALA A 12 -20.09 -38.36 -28.30
C ALA A 12 -19.20 -37.22 -28.80
N PHE A 13 -19.74 -36.00 -28.84
CA PHE A 13 -18.93 -34.79 -28.83
C PHE A 13 -18.21 -34.77 -27.48
N ALA A 14 -17.03 -35.38 -27.44
CA ALA A 14 -16.04 -35.12 -26.42
C ALA A 14 -15.79 -33.61 -26.45
N PHE A 15 -16.33 -32.89 -25.47
CA PHE A 15 -15.80 -31.58 -25.10
C PHE A 15 -14.36 -31.81 -24.64
N ALA A 16 -13.43 -31.78 -25.59
CA ALA A 16 -12.04 -31.54 -25.30
C ALA A 16 -11.99 -30.16 -24.64
N GLY A 17 -12.02 -30.15 -23.31
CA GLY A 17 -11.77 -28.94 -22.54
C GLY A 17 -10.40 -28.43 -22.97
N THR A 18 -10.38 -27.38 -23.78
CA THR A 18 -9.15 -26.65 -24.08
C THR A 18 -8.50 -26.35 -22.74
N ALA A 19 -7.29 -26.85 -22.51
CA ALA A 19 -6.50 -26.49 -21.35
C ALA A 19 -6.32 -24.97 -21.37
N GLN A 20 -7.21 -24.26 -20.68
CA GLN A 20 -7.18 -22.82 -20.60
C GLN A 20 -5.91 -22.45 -19.84
N ALA A 21 -5.01 -21.72 -20.50
CA ALA A 21 -3.80 -21.21 -19.88
C ALA A 21 -4.14 -20.47 -18.58
N GLN A 22 -3.37 -20.71 -17.52
CA GLN A 22 -3.58 -20.02 -16.25
C GLN A 22 -3.01 -18.60 -16.32
N ILE A 23 -3.72 -17.64 -15.72
CA ILE A 23 -3.26 -16.26 -15.57
C ILE A 23 -2.20 -16.23 -14.47
N LYS A 24 -0.95 -15.97 -14.83
CA LYS A 24 0.13 -15.85 -13.87
C LYS A 24 0.20 -14.43 -13.30
N MET A 25 -0.08 -14.30 -12.01
CA MET A 25 0.03 -13.07 -11.24
C MET A 25 1.18 -13.18 -10.24
N GLY A 26 1.89 -12.08 -9.99
CA GLY A 26 2.91 -11.95 -8.97
C GLY A 26 2.41 -11.15 -7.78
N VAL A 27 2.77 -11.56 -6.58
CA VAL A 27 2.80 -10.69 -5.39
C VAL A 27 4.25 -10.42 -5.05
N ALA A 28 4.66 -9.15 -5.10
CA ALA A 28 5.97 -8.75 -4.66
C ALA A 28 5.90 -7.75 -3.50
N GLY A 29 6.74 -7.96 -2.50
CA GLY A 29 6.80 -7.15 -1.29
C GLY A 29 7.85 -7.70 -0.32
N PRO A 30 8.05 -7.03 0.82
CA PRO A 30 8.92 -7.50 1.88
C PRO A 30 8.23 -8.62 2.64
N LEU A 31 8.30 -9.85 2.13
CA LEU A 31 7.69 -11.01 2.77
C LEU A 31 8.47 -11.45 4.02
N THR A 32 9.75 -11.07 4.09
CA THR A 32 10.59 -11.17 5.27
C THR A 32 11.25 -9.82 5.60
N GLY A 33 12.02 -9.81 6.70
CA GLY A 33 12.72 -8.60 7.15
C GLY A 33 11.84 -7.64 7.98
N PRO A 34 12.31 -6.40 8.20
CA PRO A 34 11.67 -5.46 9.13
C PRO A 34 10.22 -5.12 8.75
N ASN A 35 9.89 -5.15 7.46
CA ASN A 35 8.58 -4.78 6.92
C ASN A 35 7.69 -5.99 6.60
N ALA A 36 8.00 -7.17 7.14
CA ALA A 36 7.26 -8.42 6.91
C ALA A 36 5.75 -8.30 7.20
N ALA A 37 5.36 -7.48 8.17
CA ALA A 37 3.95 -7.20 8.46
C ALA A 37 3.21 -6.59 7.26
N PHE A 38 3.84 -5.63 6.56
CA PHE A 38 3.28 -5.06 5.34
C PHE A 38 3.30 -6.06 4.18
N GLY A 39 4.36 -6.86 4.02
CA GLY A 39 4.37 -7.94 3.03
C GLY A 39 3.25 -8.96 3.25
N ALA A 40 2.94 -9.29 4.50
CA ALA A 40 1.81 -10.14 4.86
C ALA A 40 0.47 -9.49 4.49
N GLN A 41 0.28 -8.18 4.69
CA GLN A 41 -0.92 -7.47 4.25
C GLN A 41 -1.09 -7.56 2.73
N LEU A 42 -0.03 -7.28 1.96
CA LEU A 42 -0.03 -7.38 0.48
C LEU A 42 -0.40 -8.77 -0.01
N LYS A 43 0.26 -9.78 0.56
CA LYS A 43 0.06 -11.18 0.24
C LYS A 43 -1.37 -11.64 0.53
N ASN A 44 -1.82 -11.46 1.77
CA ASN A 44 -3.14 -11.94 2.19
C ASN A 44 -4.28 -11.23 1.45
N GLY A 45 -4.14 -9.92 1.19
CA GLY A 45 -5.08 -9.15 0.39
C GLY A 45 -5.22 -9.69 -1.04
N THR A 46 -4.09 -9.92 -1.70
CA THR A 46 -4.06 -10.45 -3.07
C THR A 46 -4.60 -11.88 -3.12
N ASP A 47 -4.14 -12.75 -2.22
CA ASP A 47 -4.54 -14.16 -2.18
C ASP A 47 -6.04 -14.30 -1.99
N GLN A 48 -6.65 -13.54 -1.07
CA GLN A 48 -8.09 -13.61 -0.84
C GLN A 48 -8.89 -13.15 -2.07
N ALA A 49 -8.43 -12.11 -2.78
CA ALA A 49 -9.08 -11.67 -4.01
C ALA A 49 -8.97 -12.73 -5.11
N VAL A 50 -7.80 -13.34 -5.26
CA VAL A 50 -7.56 -14.42 -6.21
C VAL A 50 -8.43 -15.64 -5.89
N GLU A 51 -8.51 -16.04 -4.62
CA GLU A 51 -9.40 -17.12 -4.17
C GLU A 51 -10.86 -16.83 -4.56
N ASP A 52 -11.36 -15.63 -4.24
CA ASP A 52 -12.73 -15.23 -4.51
C ASP A 52 -13.03 -15.20 -6.03
N ILE A 53 -12.12 -14.63 -6.82
CA ILE A 53 -12.25 -14.55 -8.28
C ILE A 53 -12.17 -15.94 -8.91
N ASN A 54 -11.25 -16.78 -8.46
CA ASN A 54 -11.15 -18.16 -8.92
C ASN A 54 -12.41 -18.95 -8.55
N ALA A 55 -12.96 -18.81 -7.35
CA ALA A 55 -14.22 -19.45 -6.99
C ALA A 55 -15.39 -19.00 -7.89
N ALA A 56 -15.38 -17.74 -8.33
CA ALA A 56 -16.36 -17.17 -9.26
C ALA A 56 -16.14 -17.51 -10.75
N GLY A 57 -15.20 -18.41 -11.08
CA GLY A 57 -14.94 -18.85 -12.46
C GLY A 57 -13.65 -18.28 -13.08
N GLY A 58 -12.91 -17.44 -12.37
CA GLY A 58 -11.68 -16.81 -12.87
C GLY A 58 -11.96 -15.55 -13.70
N ILE A 59 -10.97 -15.10 -14.46
CA ILE A 59 -11.09 -13.96 -15.37
C ILE A 59 -11.30 -14.52 -16.78
N MET A 60 -12.47 -14.24 -17.39
CA MET A 60 -12.84 -14.78 -18.71
C MET A 60 -12.69 -16.32 -18.80
N GLY A 61 -13.04 -17.02 -17.71
CA GLY A 61 -12.95 -18.49 -17.59
C GLY A 61 -11.56 -19.04 -17.23
N GLN A 62 -10.52 -18.19 -17.14
CA GLN A 62 -9.17 -18.62 -16.79
C GLN A 62 -8.88 -18.38 -15.32
N LYS A 63 -8.35 -19.41 -14.63
CA LYS A 63 -7.94 -19.30 -13.22
C LYS A 63 -6.62 -18.53 -13.10
N ILE A 64 -6.49 -17.81 -12.00
CA ILE A 64 -5.27 -17.10 -11.61
C ILE A 64 -4.40 -18.02 -10.76
N THR A 65 -3.10 -18.06 -11.04
CA THR A 65 -2.08 -18.61 -10.15
C THR A 65 -1.14 -17.51 -9.68
N VAL A 66 -0.72 -17.61 -8.42
CA VAL A 66 0.09 -16.56 -7.76
C VAL A 66 1.52 -17.06 -7.57
N GLY A 67 2.48 -16.29 -8.08
CA GLY A 67 3.89 -16.38 -7.74
C GLY A 67 4.25 -15.34 -6.67
N TYR A 68 5.17 -15.67 -5.78
CA TYR A 68 5.60 -14.78 -4.70
C TYR A 68 7.04 -14.34 -4.91
N GLY A 69 7.32 -13.08 -4.61
CA GLY A 69 8.64 -12.48 -4.71
C GLY A 69 8.96 -11.68 -3.46
N ASP A 70 9.92 -12.16 -2.67
CA ASP A 70 10.39 -11.46 -1.48
C ASP A 70 11.48 -10.45 -1.86
N ASP A 71 11.15 -9.17 -1.77
CA ASP A 71 12.07 -8.08 -2.05
C ASP A 71 12.86 -7.63 -0.82
N VAL A 72 12.52 -8.12 0.39
CA VAL A 72 13.14 -7.76 1.68
C VAL A 72 13.30 -6.25 1.93
N SER A 73 12.49 -5.42 1.28
CA SER A 73 12.63 -3.96 1.22
C SER A 73 13.98 -3.46 0.64
N ASP A 74 14.67 -4.29 -0.14
CA ASP A 74 15.92 -3.95 -0.82
C ASP A 74 15.69 -3.72 -2.33
N PRO A 75 16.13 -2.58 -2.89
CA PRO A 75 15.93 -2.27 -4.31
C PRO A 75 16.58 -3.28 -5.27
N LYS A 76 17.76 -3.83 -4.95
CA LYS A 76 18.46 -4.80 -5.82
C LYS A 76 17.75 -6.15 -5.81
N GLN A 77 17.28 -6.57 -4.64
CA GLN A 77 16.46 -7.77 -4.51
C GLN A 77 15.12 -7.59 -5.24
N GLY A 78 14.49 -6.42 -5.16
CA GLY A 78 13.29 -6.09 -5.95
C GLY A 78 13.50 -6.24 -7.45
N VAL A 79 14.61 -5.74 -7.99
CA VAL A 79 14.98 -5.95 -9.41
C VAL A 79 15.18 -7.44 -9.71
N SER A 80 15.80 -8.21 -8.81
CA SER A 80 15.95 -9.66 -8.98
C SER A 80 14.60 -10.38 -9.01
N VAL A 81 13.67 -10.00 -8.12
CA VAL A 81 12.27 -10.49 -8.11
C VAL A 81 11.57 -10.14 -9.41
N ALA A 82 11.73 -8.91 -9.90
CA ALA A 82 11.09 -8.48 -11.15
C ALA A 82 11.56 -9.28 -12.36
N ASN A 83 12.88 -9.53 -12.46
CA ASN A 83 13.45 -10.37 -13.51
C ASN A 83 12.98 -11.83 -13.41
N LYS A 84 12.88 -12.38 -12.19
CA LYS A 84 12.31 -13.71 -11.97
C LYS A 84 10.87 -13.79 -12.46
N PHE A 85 10.04 -12.79 -12.12
CA PHE A 85 8.65 -12.73 -12.55
C PHE A 85 8.53 -12.65 -14.09
N ALA A 86 9.40 -11.90 -14.75
CA ALA A 86 9.50 -11.89 -16.21
C ALA A 86 9.81 -13.27 -16.77
N GLY A 87 10.83 -13.96 -16.23
CA GLY A 87 11.21 -15.32 -16.63
C GLY A 87 10.11 -16.36 -16.38
N ASP A 88 9.35 -16.22 -15.30
CA ASP A 88 8.23 -17.11 -14.97
C ASP A 88 6.98 -16.87 -15.83
N GLY A 89 6.98 -15.81 -16.65
CA GLY A 89 5.87 -15.42 -17.51
C GLY A 89 4.70 -14.79 -16.75
N ILE A 90 4.95 -14.17 -15.59
CA ILE A 90 3.95 -13.35 -14.89
C ILE A 90 3.56 -12.17 -15.78
N LYS A 91 2.27 -11.80 -15.75
CA LYS A 91 1.70 -10.72 -16.56
C LYS A 91 1.17 -9.54 -15.75
N PHE A 92 0.82 -9.79 -14.50
CA PHE A 92 0.29 -8.80 -13.57
C PHE A 92 1.00 -8.93 -12.24
N VAL A 93 1.40 -7.81 -11.64
CA VAL A 93 2.05 -7.76 -10.33
C VAL A 93 1.23 -6.88 -9.41
N VAL A 94 0.95 -7.38 -8.21
CA VAL A 94 0.50 -6.59 -7.07
C VAL A 94 1.69 -6.38 -6.15
N GLY A 95 2.12 -5.13 -5.99
CA GLY A 95 3.36 -4.77 -5.33
C GLY A 95 4.02 -3.56 -6.00
N HIS A 96 5.20 -3.13 -5.56
CA HIS A 96 5.84 -3.50 -4.30
C HIS A 96 5.31 -2.65 -3.12
N PHE A 97 5.87 -2.82 -1.93
CA PHE A 97 5.57 -1.97 -0.76
C PHE A 97 6.39 -0.68 -0.77
N ASN A 98 7.71 -0.79 -0.83
CA ASN A 98 8.59 0.36 -0.68
C ASN A 98 8.69 1.14 -1.99
N SER A 99 8.66 2.48 -1.91
CA SER A 99 8.86 3.33 -3.09
C SER A 99 10.22 3.15 -3.74
N GLY A 100 11.27 2.95 -2.94
CA GLY A 100 12.63 2.69 -3.44
C GLY A 100 12.80 1.34 -4.14
N VAL A 101 11.89 0.38 -3.92
CA VAL A 101 11.87 -0.93 -4.57
C VAL A 101 10.98 -0.89 -5.82
N THR A 102 9.77 -0.33 -5.68
CA THR A 102 8.78 -0.19 -6.76
C THR A 102 9.36 0.57 -7.95
N MET A 103 10.11 1.64 -7.69
CA MET A 103 10.64 2.51 -8.74
C MET A 103 11.55 1.74 -9.73
N PRO A 104 12.65 1.07 -9.33
CA PRO A 104 13.45 0.28 -10.26
C PRO A 104 12.75 -1.00 -10.77
N ALA A 105 11.91 -1.65 -9.96
CA ALA A 105 11.19 -2.86 -10.40
C ALA A 105 10.20 -2.57 -11.55
N SER A 106 9.50 -1.44 -11.47
CA SER A 106 8.55 -1.01 -12.51
C SER A 106 9.17 -0.83 -13.90
N GLU A 107 10.47 -0.53 -13.98
CA GLU A 107 11.20 -0.41 -15.24
C GLU A 107 11.41 -1.79 -15.87
N VAL A 108 11.84 -2.78 -15.08
CA VAL A 108 11.95 -4.19 -15.52
C VAL A 108 10.60 -4.72 -15.98
N TYR A 109 9.54 -4.45 -15.22
CA TYR A 109 8.18 -4.85 -15.60
C TYR A 109 7.75 -4.20 -16.91
N GLN A 110 8.07 -2.92 -17.12
CA GLN A 110 7.72 -2.22 -18.34
C GLN A 110 8.37 -2.87 -19.57
N GLU A 111 9.67 -3.14 -19.49
CA GLU A 111 10.46 -3.77 -20.55
C GLU A 111 9.97 -5.20 -20.83
N SER A 112 9.50 -5.90 -19.79
CA SER A 112 9.04 -7.29 -19.87
C SER A 112 7.55 -7.43 -20.24
N GLY A 113 6.84 -6.33 -20.48
CA GLY A 113 5.41 -6.37 -20.84
C GLY A 113 4.49 -6.75 -19.68
N ILE A 114 4.84 -6.37 -18.44
CA ILE A 114 4.13 -6.70 -17.20
C ILE A 114 3.45 -5.44 -16.64
N LEU A 115 2.18 -5.55 -16.25
CA LEU A 115 1.45 -4.49 -15.56
C LEU A 115 1.63 -4.62 -14.05
N GLU A 116 2.01 -3.54 -13.38
CA GLU A 116 2.17 -3.46 -11.94
C GLU A 116 1.09 -2.53 -11.34
N ILE A 117 0.43 -2.98 -10.27
CA ILE A 117 -0.40 -2.12 -9.41
C ILE A 117 0.18 -2.18 -8.00
N THR A 118 0.77 -1.06 -7.54
CA THR A 118 1.23 -0.96 -6.15
C THR A 118 0.08 -0.58 -5.22
N PRO A 119 -0.11 -1.32 -4.12
CA PRO A 119 -1.13 -0.97 -3.14
C PRO A 119 -0.64 0.04 -2.09
N SER A 120 0.64 0.42 -2.09
CA SER A 120 1.25 1.10 -0.94
C SER A 120 2.44 2.01 -1.23
N ALA A 121 3.10 1.93 -2.39
CA ALA A 121 4.22 2.81 -2.67
C ALA A 121 3.72 4.20 -3.09
N THR A 122 3.95 5.22 -2.27
CA THR A 122 3.33 6.55 -2.38
C THR A 122 4.19 7.62 -3.03
N ASN A 123 5.48 7.37 -3.30
CA ASN A 123 6.35 8.44 -3.82
C ASN A 123 5.87 8.92 -5.20
N PRO A 124 5.65 10.24 -5.43
CA PRO A 124 5.12 10.76 -6.69
C PRO A 124 5.94 10.34 -7.91
N LYS A 125 7.27 10.25 -7.80
CA LYS A 125 8.15 9.92 -8.94
C LYS A 125 7.84 8.58 -9.58
N ILE A 126 7.19 7.65 -8.88
CA ILE A 126 6.85 6.33 -9.44
C ILE A 126 5.98 6.46 -10.71
N THR A 127 4.98 7.35 -10.71
CA THR A 127 4.04 7.53 -11.84
C THR A 127 4.35 8.76 -12.70
N GLU A 128 5.30 9.61 -12.29
CA GLU A 128 5.73 10.80 -13.05
C GLU A 128 6.80 10.50 -14.12
N ARG A 129 7.10 9.22 -14.36
CA ARG A 129 8.12 8.76 -15.34
C ARG A 129 7.55 8.40 -16.71
N GLY A 130 6.25 8.60 -16.93
CA GLY A 130 5.59 8.27 -18.20
C GLY A 130 5.48 6.78 -18.50
N LEU A 131 5.65 5.92 -17.47
CA LEU A 131 5.55 4.47 -17.65
C LEU A 131 4.13 4.04 -17.98
N TRP A 132 3.98 3.12 -18.92
CA TRP A 132 2.65 2.71 -19.36
C TRP A 132 1.96 1.75 -18.39
N ASN A 133 2.74 0.99 -17.62
CA ASN A 133 2.34 -0.24 -16.95
C ASN A 133 2.14 -0.13 -15.44
N ILE A 134 2.39 1.03 -14.83
CA ILE A 134 2.32 1.22 -13.38
C ILE A 134 1.05 1.97 -12.97
N PHE A 135 0.41 1.48 -11.92
CA PHE A 135 -0.78 2.04 -11.30
C PHE A 135 -0.69 1.93 -9.78
N ARG A 136 -1.56 2.64 -9.05
CA ARG A 136 -1.65 2.53 -7.59
C ARG A 136 -3.07 2.35 -7.10
N THR A 137 -3.27 1.59 -6.03
CA THR A 137 -4.52 1.68 -5.26
C THR A 137 -4.46 2.63 -4.06
N CYS A 138 -3.26 3.11 -3.70
CA CYS A 138 -3.04 4.15 -2.70
C CYS A 138 -2.86 5.55 -3.32
N GLY A 139 -2.89 6.57 -2.46
CA GLY A 139 -2.51 7.95 -2.78
C GLY A 139 -1.01 8.20 -2.93
N ARG A 140 -0.63 9.48 -2.91
CA ARG A 140 0.75 9.95 -3.12
C ARG A 140 1.27 10.87 -2.01
N ASP A 141 2.59 10.91 -1.82
CA ASP A 141 3.21 11.71 -0.75
C ASP A 141 3.07 13.23 -0.93
N ASP A 142 2.88 13.74 -2.15
CA ASP A 142 2.62 15.16 -2.36
C ASP A 142 1.21 15.57 -1.87
N GLN A 143 0.24 14.65 -1.95
CA GLN A 143 -1.07 14.81 -1.33
C GLN A 143 -0.98 14.62 0.19
N GLN A 144 -0.29 13.56 0.63
CA GLN A 144 -0.14 13.21 2.04
C GLN A 144 0.57 14.32 2.84
N GLY A 145 1.69 14.82 2.33
CA GLY A 145 2.46 15.91 2.93
C GLY A 145 1.68 17.23 2.95
N ALA A 146 0.82 17.48 1.95
CA ALA A 146 -0.09 18.62 1.98
C ALA A 146 -1.15 18.50 3.09
N VAL A 147 -1.73 17.31 3.29
CA VAL A 147 -2.68 17.06 4.40
C VAL A 147 -2.00 17.21 5.76
N ALA A 148 -0.82 16.59 5.94
CA ALA A 148 -0.06 16.67 7.18
C ALA A 148 0.33 18.12 7.52
N SER A 149 0.93 18.83 6.57
CA SER A 149 1.33 20.23 6.78
C SER A 149 0.15 21.15 7.04
N ALA A 150 -0.97 21.00 6.31
CA ALA A 150 -2.18 21.78 6.55
C ALA A 150 -2.75 21.55 7.95
N TRP A 151 -2.75 20.30 8.43
CA TRP A 151 -3.17 19.99 9.80
C TRP A 151 -2.25 20.64 10.83
N ILE A 152 -0.92 20.56 10.64
CA ILE A 152 0.05 21.17 11.56
C ILE A 152 -0.13 22.69 11.60
N ILE A 153 -0.25 23.36 10.44
CA ILE A 153 -0.44 24.82 10.39
C ILE A 153 -1.72 25.24 11.11
N LYS A 154 -2.80 24.47 10.94
CA LYS A 154 -4.09 24.76 11.58
C LYS A 154 -4.04 24.58 13.10
N ASN A 155 -3.50 23.46 13.57
CA ASN A 155 -3.66 23.02 14.96
C ASN A 155 -2.44 23.31 15.85
N MET A 156 -1.26 23.55 15.25
CA MET A 156 0.01 23.76 15.94
C MET A 156 0.62 25.13 15.59
N LYS A 157 -0.23 26.12 15.29
CA LYS A 157 0.24 27.47 14.94
C LYS A 157 1.14 28.05 16.04
N GLY A 158 2.32 28.53 15.65
CA GLY A 158 3.32 29.09 16.57
C GLY A 158 4.12 28.05 17.37
N LYS A 159 3.88 26.76 17.14
CA LYS A 159 4.65 25.67 17.74
C LYS A 159 5.86 25.30 16.90
N LYS A 160 6.88 24.74 17.57
CA LYS A 160 8.12 24.30 16.93
C LYS A 160 7.98 22.89 16.38
N VAL A 161 8.26 22.70 15.10
CA VAL A 161 8.21 21.39 14.44
C VAL A 161 9.62 20.94 14.11
N ALA A 162 10.00 19.76 14.57
CA ALA A 162 11.18 19.05 14.08
C ALA A 162 10.77 18.08 12.99
N ILE A 163 11.59 17.91 11.95
CA ILE A 163 11.36 16.95 10.87
C ILE A 163 12.52 15.95 10.89
N VAL A 164 12.18 14.67 10.91
CA VAL A 164 13.14 13.56 10.85
C VAL A 164 12.72 12.60 9.74
N HIS A 165 13.68 12.04 9.01
CA HIS A 165 13.40 11.07 7.96
C HIS A 165 14.39 9.90 7.94
N ASP A 166 14.04 8.79 7.30
CA ASP A 166 14.86 7.57 7.21
C ASP A 166 15.85 7.53 6.02
N LYS A 167 16.03 8.66 5.34
CA LYS A 167 16.84 8.84 4.11
C LYS A 167 16.42 8.00 2.90
N THR A 168 15.33 7.24 2.98
CA THR A 168 14.84 6.47 1.84
C THR A 168 14.10 7.36 0.84
N THR A 169 13.89 6.85 -0.38
CA THR A 169 13.04 7.50 -1.40
C THR A 169 11.64 7.84 -0.86
N TYR A 170 11.08 7.00 -0.01
CA TYR A 170 9.78 7.25 0.63
C TYR A 170 9.92 8.28 1.76
N GLY A 171 10.68 7.93 2.80
CA GLY A 171 10.67 8.69 4.05
C GLY A 171 11.19 10.11 3.88
N GLN A 172 12.28 10.29 3.12
CA GLN A 172 12.75 11.63 2.79
C GLN A 172 11.75 12.38 1.88
N GLY A 173 11.18 11.70 0.89
CA GLY A 173 10.22 12.32 -0.04
C GLY A 173 8.98 12.86 0.68
N LEU A 174 8.41 12.08 1.60
CA LEU A 174 7.27 12.50 2.40
C LEU A 174 7.62 13.62 3.39
N ALA A 175 8.78 13.53 4.04
CA ALA A 175 9.29 14.59 4.91
C ALA A 175 9.48 15.91 4.14
N ASP A 176 10.00 15.84 2.91
CA ASP A 176 10.22 16.99 2.04
C ASP A 176 8.92 17.63 1.56
N GLU A 177 7.91 16.85 1.16
CA GLU A 177 6.60 17.39 0.77
C GLU A 177 5.88 18.03 1.98
N THR A 178 6.00 17.45 3.17
CA THR A 178 5.48 18.06 4.40
C THR A 178 6.23 19.35 4.75
N LYS A 179 7.57 19.34 4.73
CA LYS A 179 8.42 20.52 4.94
C LYS A 179 8.06 21.64 3.96
N LYS A 180 7.86 21.31 2.69
CA LYS A 180 7.45 22.26 1.64
C LYS A 180 6.09 22.88 1.94
N GLY A 181 5.10 22.07 2.34
CA GLY A 181 3.79 22.57 2.76
C GLY A 181 3.85 23.49 3.98
N LEU A 182 4.60 23.10 5.02
CA LEU A 182 4.83 23.90 6.23
C LEU A 182 5.45 25.26 5.89
N ASN A 183 6.54 25.24 5.12
CA ASN A 183 7.28 26.46 4.75
C ASN A 183 6.43 27.39 3.88
N LYS A 184 5.62 26.84 2.96
CA LYS A 184 4.65 27.63 2.18
C LYS A 184 3.58 28.28 3.08
N GLY A 185 3.20 27.62 4.17
CA GLY A 185 2.28 28.15 5.20
C GLY A 185 2.93 29.08 6.22
N GLY A 186 4.21 29.43 6.07
CA GLY A 186 4.92 30.33 6.98
C GLY A 186 5.43 29.69 8.27
N MET A 187 5.38 28.37 8.41
CA MET A 187 5.98 27.63 9.52
C MET A 187 7.27 26.96 9.07
N LYS A 188 8.41 27.39 9.64
CA LYS A 188 9.71 26.75 9.41
C LYS A 188 9.99 25.70 10.48
N GLU A 189 10.56 24.58 10.07
CA GLU A 189 11.02 23.57 11.02
C GLU A 189 12.22 24.07 11.83
N VAL A 190 12.31 23.66 13.10
CA VAL A 190 13.46 23.99 13.99
C VAL A 190 14.60 22.98 13.88
N MET A 191 14.33 21.85 13.21
CA MET A 191 15.28 20.78 12.98
C MET A 191 14.86 20.00 11.73
N TYR A 192 15.82 19.62 10.90
CA TYR A 192 15.63 18.68 9.79
C TYR A 192 16.81 17.70 9.80
N GLU A 193 16.56 16.43 10.10
CA GLU A 193 17.61 15.42 10.30
C GLU A 193 17.24 14.09 9.63
N GLY A 194 18.26 13.37 9.15
CA GLY A 194 18.09 12.05 8.58
C GLY A 194 18.74 10.98 9.44
N VAL A 195 18.05 9.86 9.67
CA VAL A 195 18.60 8.65 10.30
C VAL A 195 18.80 7.53 9.28
N ASN A 196 19.60 6.53 9.62
CA ASN A 196 19.80 5.38 8.73
C ASN A 196 18.85 4.24 9.10
N LEU A 197 18.36 3.51 8.10
CA LEU A 197 17.61 2.27 8.34
C LEU A 197 18.45 1.27 9.15
N GLY A 198 17.81 0.56 10.08
CA GLY A 198 18.46 -0.43 10.91
C GLY A 198 19.17 0.12 12.14
N GLU A 199 19.35 1.44 12.25
CA GLU A 199 19.83 2.11 13.46
C GLU A 199 18.89 1.81 14.63
N LYS A 200 19.47 1.53 15.81
CA LYS A 200 18.71 1.17 17.02
C LYS A 200 18.88 2.16 18.16
N ASP A 201 19.96 2.92 18.16
CA ASP A 201 20.25 3.94 19.15
C ASP A 201 20.05 5.32 18.52
N PHE A 202 18.96 5.98 18.88
CA PHE A 202 18.61 7.33 18.46
C PHE A 202 18.89 8.35 19.57
N SER A 203 19.71 8.02 20.57
CA SER A 203 19.91 8.86 21.74
C SER A 203 20.43 10.26 21.41
N ALA A 204 21.36 10.35 20.44
CA ALA A 204 21.88 11.61 19.92
C ALA A 204 20.81 12.42 19.16
N LEU A 205 19.99 11.76 18.34
CA LEU A 205 18.86 12.40 17.67
C LEU A 205 17.87 12.97 18.69
N VAL A 206 17.50 12.17 19.70
CA VAL A 206 16.55 12.59 20.74
C VAL A 206 17.10 13.76 21.56
N SER A 207 18.41 13.77 21.84
CA SER A 207 19.07 14.90 22.49
C SER A 207 18.97 16.18 21.65
N LYS A 208 19.15 16.09 20.32
CA LYS A 208 18.95 17.22 19.40
C LYS A 208 17.49 17.68 19.37
N ILE A 209 16.53 16.75 19.31
CA ILE A 209 15.08 17.05 19.38
C ILE A 209 14.78 17.83 20.66
N LYS A 210 15.27 17.35 21.80
CA LYS A 210 15.08 18.01 23.11
C LYS A 210 15.67 19.41 23.12
N ALA A 211 16.90 19.58 22.63
CA ALA A 211 17.58 20.86 22.57
C ALA A 211 16.89 21.87 21.63
N SER A 212 16.28 21.40 20.53
CA SER A 212 15.50 22.26 19.62
C SER A 212 14.23 22.84 20.28
N GLY A 213 13.75 22.19 21.34
CA GLY A 213 12.48 22.51 21.99
C GLY A 213 11.27 22.24 21.11
N ALA A 214 11.34 21.22 20.25
CA ALA A 214 10.24 20.84 19.38
C ALA A 214 8.97 20.47 20.19
N ASP A 215 7.84 21.01 19.76
CA ASP A 215 6.50 20.67 20.25
C ASP A 215 5.88 19.51 19.45
N LEU A 216 6.38 19.23 18.25
CA LEU A 216 5.97 18.13 17.37
C LEU A 216 7.20 17.59 16.64
N VAL A 217 7.30 16.27 16.51
CA VAL A 217 8.31 15.62 15.65
C VAL A 217 7.60 14.97 14.47
N TYR A 218 7.80 15.48 13.26
CA TYR A 218 7.35 14.82 12.04
C TYR A 218 8.35 13.74 11.64
N TRP A 219 7.86 12.55 11.30
CA TRP A 219 8.64 11.38 10.91
C TRP A 219 8.25 10.94 9.50
N GLY A 220 9.18 11.09 8.57
CA GLY A 220 9.11 10.48 7.24
C GLY A 220 9.85 9.14 7.23
N GLY A 221 9.14 8.05 7.45
CA GLY A 221 9.72 6.71 7.43
C GLY A 221 8.75 5.67 7.99
N LEU A 222 9.28 4.49 8.32
CA LEU A 222 8.47 3.32 8.66
C LEU A 222 8.36 3.04 10.17
N HIS A 223 7.52 2.08 10.52
CA HIS A 223 7.15 1.74 11.90
C HIS A 223 8.32 1.33 12.80
N THR A 224 9.34 0.65 12.27
CA THR A 224 10.45 0.09 13.07
C THR A 224 11.26 1.22 13.71
N GLU A 225 11.86 2.10 12.91
CA GLU A 225 12.60 3.26 13.41
C GLU A 225 11.68 4.25 14.11
N GLY A 226 10.48 4.51 13.57
CA GLY A 226 9.50 5.42 14.19
C GLY A 226 9.15 5.01 15.62
N GLY A 227 8.87 3.72 15.85
CA GLY A 227 8.55 3.21 17.19
C GLY A 227 9.73 3.34 18.16
N LEU A 228 10.94 3.03 17.70
CA LEU A 228 12.16 3.17 18.50
C LEU A 228 12.45 4.63 18.87
N ILE A 229 12.26 5.55 17.92
CA ILE A 229 12.39 7.01 18.16
C ILE A 229 11.39 7.44 19.23
N VAL A 230 10.11 7.05 19.12
CA VAL A 230 9.12 7.41 20.14
C VAL A 230 9.50 6.87 21.51
N ARG A 231 9.88 5.59 21.61
CA ARG A 231 10.30 4.97 22.87
C ARG A 231 11.44 5.76 23.53
N GLN A 232 12.50 6.03 22.77
CA GLN A 232 13.66 6.75 23.27
C GLN A 232 13.39 8.23 23.57
N MET A 233 12.46 8.87 22.84
CA MET A 233 11.96 10.19 23.19
C MET A 233 11.36 10.19 24.60
N ARG A 234 10.53 9.19 24.94
CA ARG A 234 9.95 9.09 26.29
C ARG A 234 11.00 8.79 27.35
N ASP A 235 11.95 7.90 27.08
CA ASP A 235 13.04 7.57 28.00
C ASP A 235 13.89 8.80 28.37
N GLN A 236 14.06 9.75 27.43
CA GLN A 236 14.79 11.00 27.67
C GLN A 236 13.92 12.19 28.10
N GLY A 237 12.64 11.94 28.40
CA GLY A 237 11.69 12.94 28.88
C GLY A 237 11.21 13.93 27.82
N VAL A 238 11.40 13.65 26.53
CA VAL A 238 10.77 14.40 25.44
C VAL A 238 9.31 13.97 25.36
N LYS A 239 8.38 14.92 25.53
CA LYS A 239 6.93 14.67 25.53
C LYS A 239 6.23 15.05 24.23
N ALA A 240 6.93 15.66 23.28
CA ALA A 240 6.38 16.02 21.99
C ALA A 240 5.73 14.78 21.33
N PRO A 241 4.50 14.88 20.80
CA PRO A 241 3.94 13.83 19.97
C PRO A 241 4.78 13.68 18.69
N LEU A 242 4.79 12.47 18.16
CA LEU A 242 5.26 12.18 16.82
C LEU A 242 4.10 12.32 15.83
N MET A 243 4.37 12.74 14.60
CA MET A 243 3.45 12.64 13.48
C MET A 243 4.12 11.90 12.34
N GLY A 244 3.50 10.81 11.86
CA GLY A 244 3.99 10.04 10.72
C GLY A 244 3.09 10.13 9.48
N GLY A 245 3.47 9.38 8.45
CA GLY A 245 2.58 9.03 7.34
C GLY A 245 2.03 7.62 7.45
N ASP A 246 1.66 7.08 6.30
CA ASP A 246 1.19 5.71 6.12
C ASP A 246 2.20 4.63 6.56
N GLY A 247 3.49 4.95 6.60
CA GLY A 247 4.57 4.02 6.95
C GLY A 247 4.51 3.45 8.38
N ILE A 248 3.65 4.00 9.24
CA ILE A 248 3.47 3.55 10.62
C ILE A 248 2.12 2.86 10.87
N THR A 249 1.30 2.56 9.84
CA THR A 249 -0.07 2.02 9.98
C THR A 249 -0.15 0.53 10.29
N SER A 250 0.79 -0.01 11.06
CA SER A 250 0.78 -1.41 11.50
C SER A 250 0.82 -1.47 13.02
N ASP A 251 0.09 -2.41 13.61
CA ASP A 251 0.15 -2.67 15.05
C ASP A 251 1.59 -2.93 15.56
N GLU A 252 2.52 -3.36 14.70
CA GLU A 252 3.95 -3.47 15.02
C GLU A 252 4.58 -2.14 15.47
N PHE A 253 4.06 -0.99 15.01
CA PHE A 253 4.48 0.32 15.52
C PHE A 253 4.23 0.43 17.04
N ALA A 254 3.06 0.00 17.52
CA ALA A 254 2.74 0.01 18.94
C ALA A 254 3.54 -1.03 19.73
N THR A 255 3.81 -2.20 19.14
CA THR A 255 4.73 -3.20 19.73
C THR A 255 6.13 -2.62 19.94
N VAL A 256 6.67 -1.95 18.91
CA VAL A 256 8.03 -1.40 18.93
C VAL A 256 8.15 -0.11 19.75
N GLY A 257 7.11 0.72 19.81
CA GLY A 257 7.16 1.96 20.59
C GLY A 257 6.62 1.83 22.03
N GLY A 258 5.82 0.80 22.30
CA GLY A 258 5.18 0.59 23.60
C GLY A 258 4.18 1.72 23.96
N PRO A 259 3.87 1.91 25.25
CA PRO A 259 2.89 2.93 25.69
C PRO A 259 3.19 4.36 25.25
N GLY A 260 4.45 4.66 24.94
CA GLY A 260 4.89 5.98 24.51
C GLY A 260 4.30 6.48 23.20
N VAL A 261 3.74 5.57 22.39
CA VAL A 261 3.12 5.91 21.10
C VAL A 261 1.72 6.50 21.22
N GLU A 262 1.09 6.41 22.38
CA GLU A 262 -0.22 7.05 22.60
C GLU A 262 -0.12 8.56 22.34
N GLY A 263 -1.06 9.08 21.55
CA GLY A 263 -1.06 10.46 21.05
C GLY A 263 -0.22 10.69 19.78
N THR A 264 0.45 9.68 19.24
CA THR A 264 1.10 9.77 17.92
C THR A 264 0.04 10.02 16.86
N LEU A 265 0.29 11.00 15.99
CA LEU A 265 -0.57 11.32 14.86
C LEU A 265 -0.04 10.64 13.60
N MET A 266 -0.91 10.37 12.63
CA MET A 266 -0.46 9.98 11.31
C MET A 266 -1.45 10.35 10.23
N THR A 267 -0.97 10.43 9.00
CA THR A 267 -1.82 10.45 7.82
C THR A 267 -2.00 9.03 7.29
N PHE A 268 -3.22 8.70 6.91
CA PHE A 268 -3.52 7.50 6.13
C PHE A 268 -4.85 7.70 5.43
N ALA A 269 -5.18 6.83 4.49
CA ALA A 269 -6.48 6.89 3.84
C ALA A 269 -7.64 6.44 4.75
N PRO A 270 -8.88 6.87 4.48
CA PRO A 270 -10.05 6.42 5.24
C PRO A 270 -10.12 4.90 5.33
N ASP A 271 -10.42 4.39 6.53
CA ASP A 271 -10.34 2.95 6.82
C ASP A 271 -11.32 2.16 5.94
N PRO A 272 -10.82 1.37 4.95
CA PRO A 272 -11.71 0.67 4.04
C PRO A 272 -12.54 -0.40 4.75
N ARG A 273 -12.14 -0.87 5.93
CA ARG A 273 -12.91 -1.89 6.69
C ARG A 273 -14.25 -1.37 7.19
N LYS A 274 -14.42 -0.05 7.30
CA LYS A 274 -15.70 0.57 7.69
C LYS A 274 -16.70 0.67 6.54
N ARG A 275 -16.30 0.36 5.31
CA ARG A 275 -17.17 0.44 4.13
C ARG A 275 -18.20 -0.70 4.14
N PRO A 276 -19.47 -0.42 3.80
CA PRO A 276 -20.50 -1.47 3.67
C PRO A 276 -20.10 -2.59 2.71
N GLU A 277 -19.49 -2.24 1.57
CA GLU A 277 -19.03 -3.21 0.56
C GLU A 277 -17.85 -4.06 1.03
N ALA A 278 -17.06 -3.61 2.01
CA ALA A 278 -15.94 -4.37 2.56
C ALA A 278 -16.35 -5.39 3.61
N LYS A 279 -17.56 -5.26 4.19
CA LYS A 279 -18.00 -6.03 5.36
C LYS A 279 -17.79 -7.54 5.22
N ALA A 280 -18.25 -8.12 4.11
CA ALA A 280 -18.16 -9.56 3.88
C ALA A 280 -16.70 -10.03 3.75
N ILE A 281 -15.84 -9.25 3.12
CA ILE A 281 -14.42 -9.57 2.95
C ILE A 281 -13.69 -9.45 4.29
N VAL A 282 -13.99 -8.41 5.08
CA VAL A 282 -13.45 -8.24 6.43
C VAL A 282 -13.82 -9.41 7.34
N GLU A 283 -15.08 -9.87 7.29
CA GLU A 283 -15.54 -11.03 8.04
C GLU A 283 -14.81 -12.32 7.63
N LYS A 284 -14.54 -12.53 6.33
CA LYS A 284 -13.72 -13.67 5.85
C LYS A 284 -12.31 -13.66 6.41
N PHE A 285 -11.64 -12.50 6.41
CA PHE A 285 -10.29 -12.39 6.98
C PHE A 285 -10.29 -12.69 8.48
N ARG A 286 -11.24 -12.12 9.23
CA ARG A 286 -11.37 -12.38 10.67
C ARG A 286 -11.67 -13.84 10.98
N ALA A 287 -12.45 -14.53 10.13
CA ALA A 287 -12.66 -15.97 10.24
C ALA A 287 -11.36 -16.77 10.03
N LYS A 288 -10.45 -16.28 9.20
CA LYS A 288 -9.08 -16.81 9.03
C LYS A 288 -8.10 -16.32 10.13
N LYS A 289 -8.58 -15.61 11.16
CA LYS A 289 -7.78 -15.01 12.24
C LYS A 289 -6.71 -14.01 11.74
N PHE A 290 -6.99 -13.35 10.63
CA PHE A 290 -6.18 -12.26 10.11
C PHE A 290 -7.01 -10.96 10.17
N GLU A 291 -6.47 -9.90 10.76
CA GLU A 291 -7.13 -8.59 10.70
C GLU A 291 -6.68 -7.87 9.43
N PRO A 292 -7.59 -7.53 8.49
CA PRO A 292 -7.22 -6.94 7.21
C PRO A 292 -6.98 -5.43 7.33
N GLU A 293 -6.05 -5.05 8.22
CA GLU A 293 -5.66 -3.67 8.42
C GLU A 293 -4.87 -3.08 7.24
N ALA A 294 -4.78 -1.75 7.21
CA ALA A 294 -4.00 -0.96 6.28
C ALA A 294 -4.07 -1.46 4.82
N TYR A 295 -2.97 -1.97 4.27
CA TYR A 295 -2.81 -2.25 2.84
C TYR A 295 -3.42 -3.58 2.38
N THR A 296 -4.04 -4.35 3.27
CA THR A 296 -4.67 -5.62 2.93
C THR A 296 -5.79 -5.44 1.90
N LEU A 297 -6.74 -4.53 2.17
CA LEU A 297 -7.85 -4.28 1.26
C LEU A 297 -7.44 -3.49 0.01
N TYR A 298 -6.35 -2.71 0.07
CA TYR A 298 -5.76 -2.05 -1.10
C TYR A 298 -5.20 -3.07 -2.10
N SER A 299 -4.61 -4.14 -1.60
CA SER A 299 -4.06 -5.24 -2.41
C SER A 299 -5.18 -6.10 -2.99
N TYR A 300 -6.24 -6.34 -2.23
CA TYR A 300 -7.46 -6.97 -2.74
C TYR A 300 -8.05 -6.16 -3.91
N ALA A 301 -8.20 -4.84 -3.73
CA ALA A 301 -8.72 -3.93 -4.74
C ALA A 301 -7.87 -3.91 -6.02
N ALA A 302 -6.55 -4.06 -5.92
CA ALA A 302 -5.67 -4.12 -7.08
C ALA A 302 -6.03 -5.29 -8.02
N VAL A 303 -6.34 -6.47 -7.45
CA VAL A 303 -6.79 -7.64 -8.23
C VAL A 303 -8.17 -7.41 -8.84
N GLU A 304 -9.10 -6.79 -8.11
CA GLU A 304 -10.43 -6.44 -8.63
C GLU A 304 -10.34 -5.51 -9.84
N ILE A 305 -9.41 -4.54 -9.81
CA ILE A 305 -9.16 -3.62 -10.92
C ILE A 305 -8.60 -4.35 -12.13
N ILE A 306 -7.61 -5.23 -11.93
CA ILE A 306 -7.05 -6.06 -13.01
C ILE A 306 -8.14 -6.90 -13.67
N LYS A 307 -8.97 -7.59 -12.88
CA LYS A 307 -10.11 -8.38 -13.38
C LYS A 307 -11.05 -7.53 -14.22
N GLN A 308 -11.55 -6.43 -13.65
CA GLN A 308 -12.54 -5.58 -14.32
C GLN A 308 -11.98 -4.96 -15.61
N ALA A 309 -10.73 -4.53 -15.59
CA ALA A 309 -10.08 -3.96 -16.77
C ALA A 309 -9.85 -5.01 -17.86
N ALA A 310 -9.43 -6.23 -17.50
CA ALA A 310 -9.26 -7.34 -18.44
C ALA A 310 -10.57 -7.80 -19.09
N GLU A 311 -11.66 -7.91 -18.30
CA GLU A 311 -12.99 -8.25 -18.81
C GLU A 311 -13.51 -7.20 -19.78
N GLN A 312 -13.30 -5.92 -19.47
CA GLN A 312 -13.67 -4.82 -20.35
C GLN A 312 -12.80 -4.75 -21.61
N ALA A 313 -11.51 -5.02 -21.51
CA ALA A 313 -10.59 -5.11 -22.64
C ALA A 313 -10.88 -6.34 -23.52
N LYS A 314 -11.62 -7.32 -22.99
CA LYS A 314 -11.76 -8.68 -23.55
C LYS A 314 -10.38 -9.27 -23.87
N SER A 315 -9.41 -9.02 -22.99
CA SER A 315 -8.02 -9.37 -23.22
C SER A 315 -7.24 -9.47 -21.90
N LEU A 316 -6.32 -10.43 -21.85
CA LEU A 316 -5.33 -10.57 -20.79
C LEU A 316 -3.98 -9.97 -21.17
N ASP A 317 -3.91 -9.28 -22.31
CA ASP A 317 -2.73 -8.52 -22.70
C ASP A 317 -2.54 -7.33 -21.75
N PRO A 318 -1.42 -7.25 -21.00
CA PRO A 318 -1.24 -6.21 -19.98
C PRO A 318 -1.34 -4.79 -20.52
N LYS A 319 -0.95 -4.54 -21.78
CA LYS A 319 -1.04 -3.21 -22.39
C LYS A 319 -2.50 -2.81 -22.62
N LYS A 320 -3.32 -3.71 -23.16
CA LYS A 320 -4.76 -3.47 -23.33
C LYS A 320 -5.48 -3.29 -21.99
N VAL A 321 -5.08 -4.04 -20.96
CA VAL A 321 -5.60 -3.86 -19.59
C VAL A 321 -5.23 -2.47 -19.06
N ALA A 322 -3.97 -2.05 -19.21
CA ALA A 322 -3.51 -0.72 -18.81
C ALA A 322 -4.28 0.41 -19.51
N ASP A 323 -4.54 0.28 -20.81
CA ASP A 323 -5.31 1.27 -21.58
C ASP A 323 -6.73 1.43 -21.06
N VAL A 324 -7.38 0.33 -20.64
CA VAL A 324 -8.70 0.38 -19.98
C VAL A 324 -8.61 1.06 -18.62
N ILE A 325 -7.58 0.79 -17.81
CA ILE A 325 -7.41 1.47 -16.52
C ILE A 325 -7.26 2.98 -16.73
N LYS A 326 -6.48 3.43 -17.72
CA LYS A 326 -6.26 4.85 -18.07
C LYS A 326 -7.41 5.51 -18.86
N SER A 327 -8.52 4.81 -19.09
CA SER A 327 -9.64 5.32 -19.88
C SER A 327 -10.51 6.35 -19.14
N GLY A 328 -10.32 6.54 -17.84
CA GLY A 328 -11.16 7.37 -16.98
C GLY A 328 -12.44 6.67 -16.50
N LYS A 329 -12.59 5.38 -16.82
CA LYS A 329 -13.68 4.55 -16.29
C LYS A 329 -13.52 4.30 -14.81
N LYS A 330 -14.66 4.03 -14.18
CA LYS A 330 -14.79 3.73 -12.76
C LYS A 330 -14.76 2.21 -12.54
N PHE A 331 -14.04 1.80 -11.52
CA PHE A 331 -13.89 0.43 -11.04
C PHE A 331 -14.53 0.32 -9.67
N LYS A 332 -15.39 -0.67 -9.46
CA LYS A 332 -15.99 -0.93 -8.15
C LYS A 332 -15.07 -1.86 -7.38
N THR A 333 -14.60 -1.44 -6.21
CA THR A 333 -13.66 -2.24 -5.42
C THR A 333 -14.11 -2.30 -3.96
N VAL A 334 -13.49 -3.20 -3.19
CA VAL A 334 -13.67 -3.33 -1.75
C VAL A 334 -13.30 -2.03 -0.99
N ILE A 335 -12.44 -1.18 -1.57
CA ILE A 335 -12.06 0.14 -1.01
C ILE A 335 -12.88 1.29 -1.64
N GLY A 336 -14.01 0.98 -2.27
CA GLY A 336 -14.90 1.91 -2.93
C GLY A 336 -14.63 2.09 -4.43
N GLU A 337 -15.33 3.04 -5.02
CA GLU A 337 -15.17 3.34 -6.45
C GLU A 337 -13.83 4.03 -6.72
N MET A 338 -13.11 3.54 -7.74
CA MET A 338 -11.80 4.03 -8.15
C MET A 338 -11.80 4.44 -9.62
N ALA A 339 -11.09 5.51 -9.96
CA ALA A 339 -10.83 5.93 -11.33
C ALA A 339 -9.42 6.51 -11.40
N TYR A 340 -8.80 6.40 -12.58
CA TYR A 340 -7.38 6.70 -12.77
C TYR A 340 -7.17 7.86 -13.73
N ASP A 341 -6.13 8.63 -13.44
CA ASP A 341 -5.60 9.62 -14.37
C ASP A 341 -4.72 8.95 -15.45
N LYS A 342 -4.10 9.77 -16.30
CA LYS A 342 -3.23 9.26 -17.37
C LYS A 342 -1.87 8.74 -16.88
N LYS A 343 -1.46 9.10 -15.67
CA LYS A 343 -0.19 8.69 -15.04
C LYS A 343 -0.32 7.33 -14.34
N GLY A 344 -1.55 6.92 -14.03
CA GLY A 344 -1.84 5.68 -13.29
C GLY A 344 -2.13 5.93 -11.81
N ASP A 345 -2.36 7.18 -11.42
CA ASP A 345 -2.74 7.55 -10.06
C ASP A 345 -4.26 7.63 -9.90
N ILE A 346 -4.74 7.38 -8.68
CA ILE A 346 -6.16 7.52 -8.34
C ILE A 346 -6.56 9.00 -8.36
N THR A 347 -7.80 9.27 -8.78
CA THR A 347 -8.31 10.63 -9.03
C THR A 347 -9.01 11.28 -7.83
N ARG A 348 -9.13 10.59 -6.70
CA ARG A 348 -9.78 11.09 -5.48
C ARG A 348 -8.73 11.53 -4.45
N PRO A 349 -9.04 12.52 -3.58
CA PRO A 349 -8.24 12.77 -2.38
C PRO A 349 -8.23 11.53 -1.50
N ASP A 350 -7.05 11.14 -1.02
CA ASP A 350 -6.91 9.87 -0.31
C ASP A 350 -6.66 10.02 1.19
N TYR A 351 -6.04 11.10 1.68
CA TYR A 351 -5.55 11.13 3.07
C TYR A 351 -6.44 11.90 4.07
N VAL A 352 -6.57 11.31 5.26
CA VAL A 352 -7.13 11.91 6.47
C VAL A 352 -6.14 11.73 7.64
N MET A 353 -6.48 12.27 8.81
CA MET A 353 -5.64 12.15 10.00
C MET A 353 -6.12 11.03 10.92
N TYR A 354 -5.19 10.38 11.60
CA TYR A 354 -5.39 9.36 12.60
C TYR A 354 -4.60 9.70 13.87
N VAL A 355 -5.02 9.12 14.99
CA VAL A 355 -4.30 9.14 16.26
C VAL A 355 -4.17 7.74 16.83
N TRP A 356 -2.97 7.42 17.31
CA TRP A 356 -2.69 6.22 18.09
C TRP A 356 -3.22 6.39 19.52
N LYS A 357 -4.14 5.51 19.94
CA LYS A 357 -4.76 5.51 21.27
C LYS A 357 -5.20 4.11 21.66
N LYS A 358 -5.57 3.94 22.93
CA LYS A 358 -6.17 2.68 23.39
C LYS A 358 -7.60 2.54 22.85
N ASP A 359 -7.92 1.35 22.37
CA ASP A 359 -9.29 0.95 22.09
C ASP A 359 -10.02 0.54 23.39
N SER A 360 -11.28 0.12 23.28
CA SER A 360 -12.10 -0.33 24.42
C SER A 360 -11.56 -1.58 25.11
N SER A 361 -10.66 -2.33 24.48
CA SER A 361 -9.98 -3.50 25.07
C SER A 361 -8.67 -3.13 25.78
N GLY A 362 -8.22 -1.88 25.66
CA GLY A 362 -6.95 -1.40 26.20
C GLY A 362 -5.76 -1.62 25.26
N LYS A 363 -5.97 -2.23 24.08
CA LYS A 363 -4.94 -2.37 23.05
C LYS A 363 -4.68 -1.01 22.41
N ILE A 364 -3.40 -0.65 22.28
CA ILE A 364 -3.00 0.55 21.54
C ILE A 364 -3.13 0.26 20.04
N THR A 365 -3.95 1.04 19.34
CA THR A 365 -4.15 0.99 17.89
C THR A 365 -4.42 2.41 17.38
N TYR A 366 -4.70 2.58 16.09
CA TYR A 366 -4.99 3.89 15.52
C TYR A 366 -6.47 4.05 15.20
N THR A 367 -6.97 5.27 15.39
CA THR A 367 -8.34 5.64 15.02
C THR A 367 -8.33 6.93 14.25
N GLU A 368 -9.18 6.99 13.23
CA GLU A 368 -9.38 8.20 12.42
C GLU A 368 -9.82 9.36 13.33
N LEU A 369 -9.24 10.53 13.11
CA LEU A 369 -9.68 11.75 13.75
C LEU A 369 -10.97 12.22 13.04
N ASP A 370 -12.09 12.18 13.75
CA ASP A 370 -13.33 12.78 13.26
C ASP A 370 -13.06 14.25 12.94
N GLY A 371 -13.54 14.75 11.79
CA GLY A 371 -13.37 16.14 11.36
C GLY A 371 -13.96 17.22 12.30
N LYS A 372 -14.52 16.80 13.45
CA LYS A 372 -15.01 17.64 14.55
C LYS A 372 -14.02 17.76 15.72
N GLY A 373 -12.89 17.06 15.68
CA GLY A 373 -11.82 17.12 16.68
C GLY A 373 -10.76 18.15 16.32
N SER A 374 -11.14 19.43 16.23
CA SER A 374 -10.23 20.58 16.24
C SER A 374 -10.79 21.66 17.14
#